data_AF-J6EP56-F1
#
_entry.id   AF-J6EP56-F1
#
_cell.length_a   1.000
_cell.length_b   1.000
_cell.length_c   1.000
_cell.angle_alpha   90.00
_cell.angle_beta   90.00
_cell.angle_gamma   90.00
#
_symmetry.space_group_name_H-M   'P 1'
#
loop_
_entity.id
_entity.type
_entity.pdbx_description
1 polymer ?
#
loop_
_entity_poly.entity_id
_entity_poly.type
_entity_poly.pdbx_seq_one_letter_code
_entity_poly.pdbx_strand_id
1 'polypeptide(L)'
;MVEDWKSKLSKTSTSTYVVLAVIAVVFLITARRPKSSKGKSGKGSSNKSKKTKSQFEKAPVPLTLEEQIDNVSLRYNNELRGRSSDLINRFNAEDEKDIYERNYCNEMLLKLLIELDGIDLINVDESLRKSLKNKRKAVIKQIQGMLKSLDSLK
;
A
#
# COMPACT_ATOMS: atom_id res chain seq x y z
N MET A 1 -45.53 -23.99 0.71
CA MET A 1 -44.81 -22.77 1.19
C MET A 1 -43.74 -23.04 2.26
N VAL A 2 -43.52 -24.29 2.73
CA VAL A 2 -42.48 -24.61 3.72
C VAL A 2 -41.11 -24.93 3.07
N GLU A 3 -41.10 -25.33 1.80
CA GLU A 3 -39.87 -25.76 1.09
C GLU A 3 -38.95 -24.59 0.67
N ASP A 4 -39.47 -23.36 0.58
CA ASP A 4 -38.69 -22.21 0.11
C ASP A 4 -37.76 -21.62 1.19
N TRP A 5 -38.04 -21.90 2.47
CA TRP A 5 -37.19 -21.45 3.58
C TRP A 5 -35.97 -22.35 3.78
N LYS A 6 -36.09 -23.65 3.52
CA LYS A 6 -34.96 -24.59 3.63
C LYS A 6 -33.88 -24.34 2.58
N SER A 7 -34.27 -23.90 1.37
CA SER A 7 -33.33 -23.62 0.28
C SER A 7 -32.49 -22.35 0.50
N LYS A 8 -32.96 -21.41 1.34
CA LYS A 8 -32.21 -20.20 1.74
C LYS A 8 -31.20 -20.45 2.86
N LEU A 9 -31.43 -21.48 3.70
CA LEU A 9 -30.50 -21.88 4.77
C LEU A 9 -29.33 -22.75 4.25
N SER A 10 -29.56 -23.58 3.22
CA SER A 10 -28.49 -24.43 2.67
C SER A 10 -27.44 -23.64 1.87
N LYS A 11 -27.77 -22.45 1.36
CA LYS A 11 -26.87 -21.61 0.56
C LYS A 11 -25.99 -20.65 1.37
N THR A 12 -26.16 -20.57 2.69
CA THR A 12 -25.45 -19.60 3.56
C THR A 12 -24.49 -20.26 4.56
N SER A 13 -24.33 -21.58 4.49
CA SER A 13 -23.61 -22.39 5.48
C SER A 13 -22.11 -22.56 5.24
N THR A 14 -21.48 -21.84 4.31
CA THR A 14 -20.00 -21.79 4.19
C THR A 14 -19.46 -20.40 4.48
N SER A 15 -20.12 -19.36 3.97
CA SER A 15 -19.69 -17.96 4.14
C SER A 15 -19.70 -17.49 5.60
N THR A 16 -20.74 -17.88 6.37
CA THR A 16 -20.86 -17.48 7.78
C THR A 16 -19.81 -18.11 8.68
N TYR A 17 -19.45 -19.39 8.45
CA TYR A 17 -18.38 -20.06 9.22
C TYR A 17 -17.00 -19.49 8.88
N VAL A 18 -16.75 -19.15 7.62
CA VAL A 18 -15.49 -18.49 7.22
C VAL A 18 -15.37 -17.12 7.89
N VAL A 19 -16.44 -16.32 7.91
CA VAL A 19 -16.44 -15.00 8.56
C VAL A 19 -16.23 -15.13 10.08
N LEU A 20 -16.91 -16.07 10.74
CA LEU A 20 -16.74 -16.31 12.18
C LEU A 20 -15.32 -16.83 12.53
N ALA A 21 -14.74 -17.70 11.68
CA ALA A 21 -13.38 -18.19 11.87
C ALA A 21 -12.33 -17.08 11.74
N VAL A 22 -12.50 -16.16 10.77
CA VAL A 22 -11.60 -15.00 10.59
C VAL A 22 -11.66 -14.06 11.80
N ILE A 23 -12.85 -13.79 12.33
CA ILE A 23 -13.01 -12.94 13.54
C ILE A 23 -12.34 -13.60 14.76
N ALA A 24 -12.50 -14.91 14.96
CA ALA A 24 -11.88 -15.62 16.07
C ALA A 24 -10.34 -15.61 16.01
N VAL A 25 -9.75 -15.76 14.82
CA VAL A 25 -8.29 -15.72 14.62
C VAL A 25 -7.73 -14.31 14.92
N VAL A 26 -8.40 -13.25 14.45
CA VAL A 26 -8.00 -11.86 14.74
C VAL A 26 -8.10 -11.54 16.25
N PHE A 27 -9.12 -12.06 16.94
CA PHE A 27 -9.27 -11.89 18.39
C PHE A 27 -8.19 -12.64 19.18
N LEU A 28 -7.80 -13.84 18.75
CA LEU A 28 -6.71 -14.61 19.38
C LEU A 28 -5.33 -13.97 19.20
N ILE A 29 -5.06 -13.36 18.04
CA ILE A 29 -3.78 -12.68 17.76
C ILE A 29 -3.68 -11.37 18.55
N THR A 30 -4.78 -10.65 18.75
CA THR A 30 -4.79 -9.38 19.50
C THR A 30 -4.84 -9.57 21.01
N ALA A 31 -5.41 -10.68 21.51
CA ALA A 31 -5.47 -10.99 22.94
C ALA A 31 -4.16 -11.58 23.50
N ARG A 32 -3.27 -12.13 22.66
CA ARG A 32 -1.95 -12.63 23.09
C ARG A 32 -0.86 -11.56 23.00
N ARG A 33 -1.12 -10.37 23.56
CA ARG A 33 -0.01 -9.46 23.93
C ARG A 33 0.56 -9.93 25.27
N PRO A 34 1.82 -10.38 25.35
CA PRO A 34 2.42 -10.74 26.61
C PRO A 34 2.50 -9.50 27.52
N LYS A 35 1.78 -9.56 28.64
CA LYS A 35 1.94 -8.63 29.77
C LYS A 35 3.35 -8.86 30.31
N SER A 36 4.29 -7.98 29.98
CA SER A 36 5.66 -8.03 30.50
C SER A 36 5.61 -7.95 32.02
N SER A 37 6.00 -9.06 32.66
CA SER A 37 6.08 -9.17 34.10
C SER A 37 7.23 -8.31 34.62
N LYS A 38 6.83 -7.32 35.41
CA LYS A 38 7.57 -6.52 36.39
C LYS A 38 8.70 -7.32 37.07
N GLY A 39 9.93 -7.17 36.58
CA GLY A 39 11.16 -7.57 37.26
C GLY A 39 11.68 -6.42 38.12
N LYS A 40 11.73 -6.62 39.43
CA LYS A 40 12.23 -5.67 40.43
C LYS A 40 13.72 -5.93 40.69
N SER A 41 14.42 -4.85 41.03
CA SER A 41 15.76 -4.73 41.64
C SER A 41 17.02 -5.03 40.81
N GLY A 42 17.70 -3.96 40.43
CA GLY A 42 19.13 -3.93 40.08
C GLY A 42 19.62 -2.49 40.22
N LYS A 43 20.16 -2.16 41.39
CA LYS A 43 20.66 -0.84 41.79
C LYS A 43 21.92 -0.50 40.96
N GLY A 44 21.80 0.44 40.04
CA GLY A 44 22.91 0.96 39.23
C GLY A 44 22.79 2.48 39.09
N SER A 45 23.55 3.19 39.90
CA SER A 45 23.73 4.64 39.85
C SER A 45 24.42 5.04 38.55
N SER A 46 23.74 5.81 37.71
CA SER A 46 24.43 6.77 36.82
C SER A 46 23.50 7.92 36.45
N ASN A 47 23.84 9.11 36.94
CA ASN A 47 23.30 10.38 36.50
C ASN A 47 23.45 10.52 34.98
N LYS A 48 22.34 10.53 34.25
CA LYS A 48 22.31 11.12 32.90
C LYS A 48 20.97 11.81 32.67
N SER A 49 21.05 13.13 32.77
CA SER A 49 20.14 14.17 32.30
C SER A 49 18.83 13.70 31.65
N LYS A 50 17.71 14.08 32.29
CA LYS A 50 16.40 14.19 31.67
C LYS A 50 16.49 15.18 30.50
N LYS A 51 16.74 14.67 29.29
CA LYS A 51 16.39 15.39 28.06
C LYS A 51 14.88 15.23 27.87
N THR A 52 14.15 16.25 28.31
CA THR A 52 12.80 16.56 27.83
C THR A 52 12.86 16.63 26.30
N LYS A 53 12.43 15.56 25.64
CA LYS A 53 12.01 15.60 24.24
C LYS A 53 10.55 15.17 24.19
N SER A 54 9.67 16.03 24.72
CA SER A 54 8.32 16.13 24.15
C SER A 54 8.42 16.99 22.89
N GLN A 55 9.15 16.49 21.91
CA GLN A 55 8.98 16.98 20.55
C GLN A 55 7.72 16.27 20.10
N PHE A 56 6.56 16.92 20.28
CA PHE A 56 5.37 16.54 19.52
C PHE A 56 5.84 16.48 18.07
N GLU A 57 5.89 15.28 17.51
CA GLU A 57 6.07 15.12 16.07
C GLU A 57 4.93 15.93 15.45
N LYS A 58 5.29 17.05 14.80
CA LYS A 58 4.32 17.84 14.05
C LYS A 58 3.63 16.85 13.12
N ALA A 59 2.31 16.78 13.23
CA ALA A 59 1.51 15.99 12.29
C ALA A 59 2.00 16.35 10.88
N PRO A 60 2.30 15.34 10.03
CA PRO A 60 2.82 15.60 8.70
C PRO A 60 1.87 16.56 7.99
N VAL A 61 2.43 17.66 7.48
CA VAL A 61 1.65 18.65 6.73
C VAL A 61 1.02 17.93 5.55
N PRO A 62 -0.31 18.04 5.34
CA PRO A 62 -0.96 17.40 4.20
C PRO A 62 -0.33 17.97 2.93
N LEU A 63 0.21 17.07 2.10
CA LEU A 63 0.80 17.43 0.81
C LEU A 63 -0.25 18.13 -0.05
N THR A 64 0.19 19.19 -0.73
CA THR A 64 -0.62 19.81 -1.79
C THR A 64 -0.91 18.80 -2.90
N LEU A 65 -1.97 19.02 -3.68
CA LEU A 65 -2.34 18.13 -4.80
C LEU A 65 -1.19 18.01 -5.83
N GLU A 66 -0.43 19.09 -6.03
CA GLU A 66 0.73 19.08 -6.90
C GLU A 66 1.85 18.21 -6.34
N GLU A 67 2.17 18.37 -5.06
CA GLU A 67 3.19 17.56 -4.38
C GLU A 67 2.79 16.08 -4.31
N GLN A 68 1.50 15.76 -4.24
CA GLN A 68 1.02 14.37 -4.32
C GLN A 68 1.36 13.75 -5.68
N ILE A 69 1.09 14.47 -6.79
CA ILE A 69 1.46 14.00 -8.13
C ILE A 69 2.98 13.87 -8.26
N ASP A 70 3.73 14.85 -7.74
CA ASP A 70 5.19 14.83 -7.78
C ASP A 70 5.79 13.70 -6.96
N ASN A 71 5.22 13.41 -5.79
CA ASN A 71 5.67 12.31 -4.94
C ASN A 71 5.48 10.97 -5.67
N VAL A 72 4.33 10.73 -6.29
CA VAL A 72 4.12 9.53 -7.10
C VAL A 72 5.11 9.44 -8.25
N SER A 73 5.33 10.55 -8.97
CA SER A 73 6.32 10.62 -10.05
C SER A 73 7.73 10.31 -9.54
N LEU A 74 8.11 10.84 -8.38
CA LEU A 74 9.41 10.63 -7.77
C LEU A 74 9.61 9.17 -7.36
N ARG A 75 8.60 8.56 -6.72
CA ARG A 75 8.62 7.13 -6.34
C ARG A 75 8.74 6.24 -7.57
N TYR A 76 7.96 6.51 -8.62
CA TYR A 76 8.09 5.79 -9.88
C TYR A 76 9.53 5.88 -10.43
N ASN A 77 10.10 7.07 -10.53
CA ASN A 77 11.42 7.26 -11.11
C ASN A 77 12.55 6.64 -10.26
N ASN A 78 12.47 6.76 -8.94
CA ASN A 78 13.54 6.32 -8.05
C ASN A 78 13.48 4.83 -7.71
N GLU A 79 12.28 4.27 -7.56
CA GLU A 79 12.12 2.90 -7.04
C GLU A 79 11.85 1.89 -8.16
N LEU A 80 11.05 2.26 -9.17
CA LEU A 80 10.46 1.30 -10.10
C LEU A 80 10.99 1.44 -11.52
N ARG A 81 11.30 2.65 -11.99
CA ARG A 81 11.67 2.88 -13.39
C ARG A 81 12.94 2.14 -13.79
N GLY A 82 14.01 2.30 -13.02
CA GLY A 82 15.27 1.59 -13.27
C GLY A 82 15.09 0.09 -13.12
N ARG A 83 14.53 -0.34 -11.99
CA ARG A 83 14.27 -1.75 -11.66
C ARG A 83 13.45 -2.48 -12.73
N SER A 84 12.39 -1.85 -13.22
CA SER A 84 11.53 -2.40 -14.28
C SER A 84 12.25 -2.45 -15.62
N SER A 85 12.98 -1.39 -15.98
CA SER A 85 13.77 -1.33 -17.22
C SER A 85 14.86 -2.41 -17.23
N ASP A 86 15.56 -2.58 -16.12
CA ASP A 86 16.60 -3.60 -15.98
C ASP A 86 16.00 -5.00 -16.08
N LEU A 87 14.85 -5.24 -15.44
CA LEU A 87 14.14 -6.50 -15.56
C LEU A 87 13.74 -6.79 -17.01
N ILE A 88 13.13 -5.84 -17.71
CA ILE A 88 12.72 -6.00 -19.12
C ILE A 88 13.89 -6.45 -20.01
N ASN A 89 15.08 -5.91 -19.76
CA ASN A 89 16.26 -6.22 -20.57
C ASN A 89 16.87 -7.59 -20.27
N ARG A 90 16.72 -8.10 -19.04
CA ARG A 90 17.38 -9.32 -18.58
C ARG A 90 16.43 -10.50 -18.33
N PHE A 91 15.13 -10.29 -18.51
CA PHE A 91 14.08 -11.21 -18.08
C PHE A 91 14.27 -12.61 -18.63
N ASN A 92 14.23 -13.61 -17.75
CA ASN A 92 14.16 -15.02 -18.11
C ASN A 92 12.86 -15.66 -17.58
N ALA A 93 12.07 -16.20 -18.50
CA ALA A 93 10.80 -16.88 -18.21
C ALA A 93 10.96 -18.17 -17.40
N GLU A 94 12.16 -18.76 -17.40
CA GLU A 94 12.47 -19.96 -16.61
C GLU A 94 13.02 -19.63 -15.22
N ASP A 95 13.39 -18.37 -14.97
CA ASP A 95 13.86 -17.92 -13.65
C ASP A 95 12.68 -17.46 -12.80
N GLU A 96 12.38 -18.25 -11.77
CA GLU A 96 11.33 -17.94 -10.79
C GLU A 96 11.51 -16.55 -10.17
N LYS A 97 12.76 -16.11 -9.95
CA LYS A 97 13.05 -14.79 -9.39
C LYS A 97 12.60 -13.67 -10.32
N ASP A 98 12.81 -13.81 -11.62
CA ASP A 98 12.40 -12.81 -12.59
C ASP A 98 10.88 -12.74 -12.73
N ILE A 99 10.19 -13.88 -12.62
CA ILE A 99 8.72 -13.93 -12.56
C ILE A 99 8.20 -13.18 -11.31
N TYR A 100 8.77 -13.46 -10.13
CA TYR A 100 8.40 -12.74 -8.90
C TYR A 100 8.68 -11.25 -9.02
N GLU A 101 9.83 -10.89 -9.58
CA GLU A 101 10.24 -9.50 -9.77
C GLU A 101 9.31 -8.74 -10.72
N ARG A 102 8.87 -9.39 -11.81
CA ARG A 102 7.86 -8.83 -12.74
C ARG A 102 6.55 -8.57 -12.01
N ASN A 103 6.05 -9.56 -11.28
CA ASN A 103 4.79 -9.45 -10.54
C ASN A 103 4.88 -8.35 -9.48
N TYR A 104 6.01 -8.27 -8.76
CA TYR A 104 6.28 -7.20 -7.80
C TYR A 104 6.24 -5.82 -8.45
N CYS A 105 6.97 -5.64 -9.55
CA CYS A 105 6.99 -4.36 -10.27
C CYS A 105 5.59 -3.98 -10.76
N ASN A 106 4.84 -4.92 -11.33
CA ASN A 106 3.47 -4.70 -11.78
C ASN A 106 2.56 -4.23 -10.64
N GLU A 107 2.55 -4.94 -9.51
CA GLU A 107 1.73 -4.57 -8.35
C GLU A 107 2.09 -3.19 -7.79
N MET A 108 3.38 -2.87 -7.74
CA MET A 108 3.82 -1.57 -7.24
C MET A 108 3.46 -0.43 -8.21
N LEU A 109 3.56 -0.65 -9.52
CA LEU A 109 3.12 0.33 -10.53
C LEU A 109 1.60 0.54 -10.48
N LEU A 110 0.81 -0.52 -10.27
CA LEU A 110 -0.64 -0.43 -10.08
C LEU A 110 -1.01 0.38 -8.83
N LYS A 111 -0.29 0.20 -7.71
CA LYS A 111 -0.50 1.02 -6.51
C LYS A 111 -0.29 2.50 -6.77
N LEU A 112 0.75 2.86 -7.54
CA LEU A 112 0.99 4.26 -7.93
C LEU A 112 -0.14 4.83 -8.81
N LEU A 113 -0.73 4.02 -9.70
CA LEU A 113 -1.89 4.45 -10.48
C LEU A 113 -3.12 4.71 -9.59
N ILE A 114 -3.39 3.83 -8.63
CA ILE A 114 -4.49 4.01 -7.66
C ILE A 114 -4.28 5.29 -6.85
N GLU A 115 -3.05 5.57 -6.42
CA GLU A 115 -2.71 6.82 -5.72
C GLU A 115 -3.01 8.05 -6.59
N LEU A 116 -2.65 8.03 -7.87
CA LEU A 116 -2.94 9.14 -8.82
C LEU A 116 -4.46 9.31 -9.04
N ASP A 117 -5.20 8.22 -9.15
CA ASP A 117 -6.66 8.25 -9.32
C ASP A 117 -7.38 8.79 -8.07
N GLY A 118 -6.79 8.61 -6.89
CA GLY A 118 -7.27 9.17 -5.63
C GLY A 118 -7.13 10.70 -5.52
N ILE A 119 -6.37 11.35 -6.40
CA ILE A 119 -6.16 12.81 -6.37
C ILE A 119 -7.40 13.52 -6.95
N ASP A 120 -8.27 14.02 -6.08
CA ASP A 120 -9.47 14.75 -6.47
C ASP A 120 -9.16 16.20 -6.86
N LEU A 121 -9.62 16.59 -8.05
CA LEU A 121 -9.42 17.93 -8.64
C LEU A 121 -10.74 18.71 -8.79
N ILE A 122 -11.85 18.23 -8.24
CA ILE A 122 -13.20 18.83 -8.44
C ILE A 122 -13.31 20.24 -7.86
N ASN A 123 -12.61 20.53 -6.75
CA ASN A 123 -12.70 21.82 -6.04
C ASN A 123 -11.52 22.76 -6.31
N VAL A 124 -10.77 22.53 -7.40
CA VAL A 124 -9.60 23.35 -7.78
C VAL A 124 -10.00 24.38 -8.82
N ASP A 125 -9.47 25.61 -8.73
CA ASP A 125 -9.64 26.66 -9.73
C ASP A 125 -9.33 26.16 -11.16
N GLU A 126 -10.09 26.63 -12.16
CA GLU A 126 -10.04 26.07 -13.52
C GLU A 126 -8.63 26.14 -14.15
N SER A 127 -7.90 27.24 -13.92
CA SER A 127 -6.54 27.43 -14.43
C SER A 127 -5.56 26.39 -13.85
N LEU A 128 -5.58 26.21 -12.53
CA LEU A 128 -4.73 25.26 -11.82
C LEU A 128 -5.14 23.81 -12.10
N ARG A 129 -6.45 23.53 -12.16
CA ARG A 129 -7.02 22.22 -12.47
C ARG A 129 -6.53 21.68 -13.81
N LYS A 130 -6.48 22.53 -14.85
CA LYS A 130 -5.97 22.13 -16.17
C LYS A 130 -4.49 21.72 -16.10
N SER A 131 -3.67 22.49 -15.38
CA SER A 131 -2.26 22.17 -15.17
C SER A 131 -2.08 20.83 -14.45
N LEU A 132 -2.77 20.64 -13.32
CA LEU A 132 -2.70 19.41 -12.53
C LEU A 132 -3.21 18.18 -13.29
N LYS A 133 -4.30 18.31 -14.07
CA LYS A 133 -4.79 17.23 -14.95
C LYS A 133 -3.75 16.80 -15.97
N ASN A 134 -3.07 17.75 -16.60
CA ASN A 134 -2.03 17.45 -17.58
C ASN A 134 -0.83 16.76 -16.93
N LYS A 135 -0.38 17.27 -15.78
CA LYS A 135 0.71 16.68 -14.99
C LYS A 135 0.39 15.24 -14.58
N ARG A 136 -0.78 15.02 -13.96
CA ARG A 136 -1.27 13.70 -13.57
C ARG A 136 -1.33 12.74 -14.76
N LYS A 137 -1.90 13.19 -15.90
CA LYS A 137 -2.01 12.38 -17.12
C LYS A 137 -0.65 11.99 -17.69
N ALA A 138 0.35 12.87 -17.60
CA ALA A 138 1.70 12.56 -18.04
C ALA A 138 2.33 11.43 -17.22
N VAL A 139 2.23 11.51 -15.88
CA VAL A 139 2.74 10.46 -14.97
C VAL A 139 2.00 9.13 -15.19
N ILE A 140 0.67 9.15 -15.29
CA ILE A 140 -0.15 7.95 -15.60
C ILE A 140 0.34 7.29 -16.88
N LYS A 141 0.56 8.05 -17.96
CA LYS A 141 1.04 7.51 -19.24
C LYS A 141 2.40 6.84 -19.13
N GLN A 142 3.32 7.40 -18.34
CA GLN A 142 4.64 6.80 -18.13
C GLN A 142 4.53 5.46 -17.41
N ILE A 143 3.75 5.42 -16.32
CA ILE A 143 3.54 4.20 -15.53
C ILE A 143 2.83 3.12 -16.36
N GLN A 144 1.77 3.48 -17.07
CA GLN A 144 1.04 2.56 -17.97
C GLN A 144 1.92 2.03 -19.10
N GLY A 145 2.82 2.87 -19.64
CA GLY A 145 3.79 2.43 -20.63
C GLY A 145 4.70 1.34 -20.09
N MET A 146 5.22 1.52 -18.87
CA MET A 146 6.07 0.53 -18.22
C MET A 146 5.32 -0.77 -17.90
N LEU A 147 4.10 -0.67 -17.35
CA LEU A 147 3.23 -1.82 -17.10
C LEU A 147 3.02 -2.65 -18.37
N LYS A 148 2.69 -2.00 -19.48
CA LYS A 148 2.49 -2.69 -20.76
C LYS A 148 3.75 -3.43 -21.21
N SER A 149 4.94 -2.86 -21.00
CA SER A 149 6.20 -3.52 -21.30
C SER A 149 6.44 -4.73 -20.42
N LEU A 150 6.20 -4.63 -19.10
CA LEU A 150 6.34 -5.74 -18.17
C LEU A 150 5.33 -6.87 -18.44
N ASP A 151 4.08 -6.54 -18.70
CA ASP A 151 3.02 -7.51 -19.02
C ASP A 151 3.28 -8.27 -20.32
N SER A 152 4.10 -7.69 -21.21
CA SER A 152 4.49 -8.36 -22.45
C SER A 152 5.58 -9.41 -22.28
N LEU A 153 6.24 -9.46 -21.12
CA LEU A 153 7.24 -10.47 -20.78
C LEU A 153 6.52 -11.81 -20.53
N LYS A 154 6.82 -12.83 -21.34
CA LYS A 154 6.24 -14.17 -21.27
C LYS A 154 7.21 -15.12 -20.61
#